data_AF-A0A973KUA0-F1
#
_entry.id   AF-A0A973KUA0-F1
#
_cell.length_a   1.000
_cell.length_b   1.000
_cell.length_c   1.000
_cell.angle_alpha   90.00
_cell.angle_beta   90.00
_cell.angle_gamma   90.00
#
_symmetry.space_group_name_H-M   'P 1'
#
loop_
_entity.id
_entity.type
_entity.pdbx_description
1 polymer ?
#
loop_
_entity_poly.entity_id
_entity_poly.type
_entity_poly.pdbx_seq_one_letter_code
_entity_poly.pdbx_strand_id
1 'polypeptide(L)'
;MLLTYEQVRAYELPATEGKRGDPRWPAFARRYGFDPRRPVQWEVEALEPAELRRLVLAAVDPYIDRDVLARQIAREEEQRRALAAFLDSWDAAGEGAPS
;
A
#
# COMPACT_ATOMS: atom_id res chain seq x y z
N MET A 1 -6.13 1.00 -12.21
CA MET A 1 -7.12 1.59 -11.29
C MET A 1 -7.52 2.94 -11.88
N LEU A 2 -8.81 3.24 -12.06
CA LEU A 2 -9.27 4.50 -12.67
C LEU A 2 -9.96 5.33 -11.57
N LEU A 3 -9.60 6.60 -11.42
CA LEU A 3 -10.32 7.51 -10.52
C LEU A 3 -11.75 7.71 -11.00
N THR A 4 -12.71 7.69 -10.10
CA THR A 4 -14.08 8.15 -10.38
C THR A 4 -14.14 9.68 -10.28
N TYR A 5 -15.11 10.29 -10.97
CA TYR A 5 -15.32 11.74 -10.86
C TYR A 5 -15.71 12.16 -9.43
N GLU A 6 -16.42 11.30 -8.70
CA GLU A 6 -16.77 11.54 -7.30
C GLU A 6 -15.50 11.58 -6.42
N GLN A 7 -14.53 10.69 -6.65
CA GLN A 7 -13.24 10.71 -5.95
C GLN A 7 -12.45 11.99 -6.25
N VAL A 8 -12.42 12.42 -7.51
CA VAL A 8 -11.79 13.68 -7.91
C VAL A 8 -12.37 14.86 -7.13
N ARG A 9 -13.70 14.93 -6.99
CA ARG A 9 -14.36 15.99 -6.22
C ARG A 9 -14.11 15.88 -4.72
N ALA A 10 -14.20 14.67 -4.16
CA ALA A 10 -14.05 14.44 -2.73
C ALA A 10 -12.64 14.78 -2.22
N TYR A 11 -11.62 14.54 -3.04
CA TYR A 11 -10.22 14.83 -2.71
C TYR A 11 -9.69 16.13 -3.33
N GLU A 12 -10.58 16.94 -3.93
CA GLU A 12 -10.24 18.22 -4.57
C GLU A 12 -9.00 18.13 -5.48
N LEU A 13 -8.91 17.05 -6.27
CA LEU A 13 -7.71 16.76 -7.02
C LEU A 13 -7.44 17.86 -8.07
N PRO A 14 -6.19 18.36 -8.15
CA PRO A 14 -5.85 19.39 -9.12
C PRO A 14 -5.95 18.83 -10.53
N ALA A 15 -6.59 19.60 -11.41
CA ALA A 15 -6.73 19.25 -12.82
C ALA A 15 -5.62 19.92 -13.64
N THR A 16 -5.17 19.27 -14.71
CA THR A 16 -4.28 19.84 -15.73
C THR A 16 -5.02 19.99 -17.06
N GLU A 17 -4.43 20.73 -18.01
CA GLU A 17 -5.03 20.87 -19.36
C GLU A 17 -5.08 19.49 -20.05
N GLY A 18 -6.26 19.11 -20.49
CA GLY A 18 -6.51 17.86 -21.19
C GLY A 18 -6.29 17.96 -22.69
N LYS A 19 -6.33 16.82 -23.38
CA LYS A 19 -6.17 16.74 -24.83
C LYS A 19 -7.29 17.52 -25.56
N ARG A 20 -6.92 18.60 -26.24
CA ARG A 20 -7.84 19.48 -27.01
C ARG A 20 -8.72 18.77 -28.04
N GLY A 21 -8.23 17.66 -28.61
CA GLY A 21 -8.93 16.88 -29.63
C GLY A 21 -9.59 15.60 -29.13
N ASP A 22 -9.80 15.39 -27.83
CA ASP A 22 -10.49 14.17 -27.36
C ASP A 22 -11.98 14.20 -27.75
N PRO A 23 -12.45 13.29 -28.63
CA PRO A 23 -13.85 13.27 -29.07
C PRO A 23 -14.83 12.93 -27.94
N ARG A 24 -14.36 12.35 -26.82
CA ARG A 24 -15.17 12.00 -25.66
C ARG A 24 -15.40 13.19 -24.73
N TRP A 25 -14.55 14.23 -24.81
CA TRP A 25 -14.59 15.38 -23.91
C TRP A 25 -15.96 16.10 -23.90
N PRO A 26 -16.60 16.43 -25.04
CA PRO A 26 -17.86 17.17 -25.01
C PRO A 26 -18.97 16.45 -24.24
N ALA A 27 -19.05 15.12 -24.34
CA ALA A 27 -20.03 14.33 -23.60
C ALA A 27 -19.72 14.30 -22.10
N PHE A 28 -18.44 14.14 -21.74
CA PHE A 28 -17.98 14.18 -20.36
C PHE A 28 -18.22 15.54 -19.72
N ALA A 29 -17.86 16.63 -20.40
CA ALA A 29 -18.02 18.00 -19.92
C ALA A 29 -19.48 18.32 -19.62
N ARG A 30 -20.41 17.94 -20.50
CA ARG A 30 -21.85 18.10 -20.25
C ARG A 30 -22.33 17.30 -19.05
N ARG A 31 -21.87 16.05 -18.89
CA ARG A 31 -22.28 15.18 -17.78
C ARG A 31 -21.87 15.72 -16.42
N TYR A 32 -20.73 16.38 -16.34
CA TYR A 32 -20.11 16.81 -15.07
C TYR A 32 -19.99 18.33 -14.90
N GLY A 33 -20.55 19.13 -15.82
CA GLY A 33 -20.63 20.60 -15.70
C GLY A 33 -19.34 21.37 -16.04
N PHE A 34 -18.47 20.81 -16.88
CA PHE A 34 -17.25 21.49 -17.34
C PHE A 34 -17.46 22.33 -18.60
N ASP A 35 -16.54 23.27 -18.87
CA ASP A 35 -16.50 24.02 -20.13
C ASP A 35 -16.10 23.10 -21.30
N PRO A 36 -16.99 22.87 -22.30
CA PRO A 36 -16.67 22.04 -23.45
C PRO A 36 -15.48 22.53 -24.28
N ARG A 37 -15.06 23.79 -24.16
CA ARG A 37 -13.92 24.38 -24.89
C ARG A 37 -12.59 24.26 -24.14
N ARG A 38 -12.61 23.84 -22.87
CA ARG A 38 -11.41 23.72 -22.04
C ARG A 38 -11.31 22.31 -21.45
N PRO A 39 -10.75 21.36 -22.23
CA PRO A 39 -10.50 20.02 -21.72
C PRO A 39 -9.60 20.04 -20.50
N VAL A 40 -9.96 19.24 -19.50
CA VAL A 40 -9.13 18.99 -18.33
C VAL A 40 -8.91 17.50 -18.15
N GLN A 41 -7.80 17.15 -17.53
CA GLN A 41 -7.45 15.79 -17.17
C GLN A 41 -6.89 15.74 -15.75
N TRP A 42 -7.03 14.58 -15.12
CA TRP A 42 -6.41 14.29 -13.82
C TRP A 42 -5.40 13.18 -14.04
N GLU A 43 -4.13 13.52 -13.87
CA GLU A 43 -3.06 12.54 -13.90
C GLU A 43 -2.80 12.08 -12.46
N VAL A 44 -2.79 10.76 -12.27
CA VAL A 44 -2.40 10.17 -11.00
C VAL A 44 -1.00 9.63 -11.20
N GLU A 45 -0.02 10.32 -10.65
CA GLU A 45 1.31 9.76 -10.53
C GLU A 45 1.28 8.62 -9.50
N ALA A 46 1.87 7.49 -9.86
CA ALA A 46 2.08 6.43 -8.91
C ALA A 46 3.05 6.94 -7.84
N LEU A 47 2.66 6.85 -6.57
CA LEU A 47 3.58 7.14 -5.48
C LEU A 47 4.77 6.19 -5.55
N GLU A 48 5.97 6.72 -5.33
CA GLU A 48 7.17 5.91 -5.16
C GLU A 48 6.93 4.84 -4.08
N PRO A 49 7.37 3.58 -4.27
CA PRO A 49 7.06 2.50 -3.35
C PRO A 49 7.46 2.79 -1.89
N ALA A 50 8.58 3.50 -1.70
CA ALA A 50 9.04 3.92 -0.38
C ALA A 50 8.09 4.94 0.26
N GLU A 51 7.56 5.87 -0.52
CA GLU A 51 6.65 6.91 -0.05
C GLU A 51 5.27 6.33 0.28
N LEU A 52 4.75 5.44 -0.58
CA LEU A 52 3.53 4.71 -0.28
C LEU A 52 3.66 3.91 1.03
N ARG A 53 4.78 3.19 1.20
CA ARG A 53 5.05 2.45 2.44
C ARG A 53 5.08 3.37 3.66
N ARG A 54 5.75 4.52 3.55
CA ARG A 54 5.83 5.51 4.64
C ARG A 54 4.45 6.00 5.05
N LEU A 55 3.61 6.39 4.08
CA LEU A 55 2.26 6.88 4.34
C LEU A 55 1.38 5.82 4.99
N VAL A 56 1.43 4.59 4.49
CA VAL A 56 0.65 3.47 5.06
C VAL A 56 1.09 3.18 6.49
N LEU A 57 2.39 3.08 6.75
CA LEU A 57 2.89 2.82 8.10
C LEU A 57 2.50 3.94 9.07
N ALA A 58 2.64 5.20 8.65
CA ALA A 58 2.25 6.35 9.46
C ALA A 58 0.74 6.39 9.75
N ALA A 59 -0.10 5.98 8.80
CA ALA A 59 -1.55 5.93 8.98
C ALA A 59 -1.99 4.81 9.94
N VAL A 60 -1.28 3.68 9.93
CA VAL A 60 -1.59 2.53 10.80
C VAL A 60 -1.01 2.72 12.21
N ASP A 61 0.09 3.46 12.34
CA ASP A 61 0.83 3.69 13.59
C ASP A 61 -0.04 3.96 14.84
N PRO A 62 -1.06 4.85 14.78
CA PRO A 62 -1.87 5.20 15.96
C PRO A 62 -2.78 4.07 16.42
N TYR A 63 -3.03 3.08 15.56
CA TYR A 63 -3.90 1.93 15.85
C TYR A 63 -3.12 0.72 16.37
N ILE A 64 -1.80 0.82 16.48
CA ILE A 64 -0.95 -0.25 16.99
C ILE A 64 -0.81 -0.12 18.51
N ASP A 65 -1.32 -1.11 19.23
CA ASP A 65 -0.95 -1.31 20.63
C ASP A 65 0.51 -1.79 20.71
N ARG A 66 1.40 -0.89 21.13
CA ARG A 66 2.85 -1.12 21.17
C ARG A 66 3.25 -2.16 22.20
N ASP A 67 2.53 -2.25 23.30
CA ASP A 67 2.84 -3.19 24.37
C ASP A 67 2.44 -4.61 23.95
N VAL A 68 1.28 -4.77 23.31
CA VAL A 68 0.88 -6.04 22.71
C VAL A 68 1.86 -6.45 21.63
N LEU A 69 2.22 -5.55 20.72
CA LEU A 69 3.17 -5.85 19.65
C LEU A 69 4.53 -6.31 20.19
N ALA A 70 5.08 -5.58 21.17
CA ALA A 70 6.35 -5.92 21.80
C ALA A 70 6.31 -7.32 22.46
N ARG A 71 5.22 -7.67 23.15
CA ARG A 71 5.04 -9.00 23.73
C ARG A 71 4.98 -10.10 22.68
N GLN A 72 4.30 -9.87 21.55
CA GLN A 72 4.25 -10.86 20.47
C GLN A 72 5.63 -11.07 19.83
N ILE A 73 6.36 -9.98 19.56
CA ILE A 73 7.73 -10.07 19.01
C ILE A 73 8.63 -10.87 19.96
N ALA A 74 8.59 -10.60 21.26
CA ALA A 74 9.41 -11.33 22.24
C ALA A 74 9.07 -12.83 22.27
N ARG A 75 7.78 -13.17 22.17
CA ARG A 75 7.31 -14.55 22.11
C ARG A 75 7.79 -15.25 20.83
N GLU A 76 7.70 -14.59 19.67
CA GLU A 76 8.19 -15.15 18.40
C GLU A 76 9.69 -15.40 18.43
N GLU A 77 10.48 -14.48 18.99
CA GLU A 77 11.94 -14.65 19.15
C GLU A 77 12.30 -15.79 20.12
N GLU A 78 11.52 -16.00 21.18
CA GLU A 78 11.67 -17.17 22.06
C GLU A 78 11.36 -18.47 21.32
N GLN A 79 10.25 -18.52 20.58
CA GLN A 79 9.87 -19.69 19.79
C GLN A 79 10.90 -20.01 18.70
N ARG A 80 11.43 -18.99 18.03
CA ARG A 80 12.49 -19.15 17.03
C ARG A 80 13.76 -19.75 17.65
N ARG A 81 14.18 -19.28 18.82
CA ARG A 81 15.34 -19.83 19.54
C ARG A 81 15.11 -21.28 19.98
N ALA A 82 13.92 -21.59 20.50
CA ALA A 82 13.56 -22.96 20.88
C ALA A 82 13.58 -23.91 19.68
N LEU A 83 13.04 -23.46 18.53
CA LEU A 83 13.04 -24.25 17.31
C LEU A 83 14.46 -24.47 16.77
N ALA A 84 15.30 -23.43 16.76
CA ALA A 84 16.69 -23.54 16.34
C ALA A 84 17.45 -24.54 17.23
N ALA A 85 17.34 -24.42 18.55
CA ALA A 85 17.99 -25.35 19.49
C ALA A 85 17.49 -26.80 19.33
N PHE A 86 16.19 -26.97 19.04
CA PHE A 86 15.64 -28.30 18.75
C PHE A 86 16.27 -28.89 17.49
N LEU A 87 16.34 -28.14 16.40
CA LEU A 87 16.96 -28.59 15.14
C LEU A 87 18.44 -28.94 15.33
N ASP A 88 19.20 -28.09 16.03
CA ASP A 88 20.61 -28.34 16.34
C ASP A 88 20.78 -29.65 17.13
N SER A 89 19.91 -29.91 18.10
CA SER A 89 19.95 -31.16 18.90
C SER A 89 19.54 -32.40 18.10
N TRP A 90 18.64 -32.23 17.13
CA TRP A 90 18.16 -33.31 16.26
C TRP A 90 19.24 -33.76 15.28
N ASP A 91 19.93 -32.80 14.65
CA ASP A 91 21.04 -33.08 13.74
C ASP A 91 22.21 -33.76 14.47
N ALA A 92 22.54 -33.31 15.68
CA ALA A 92 23.55 -33.94 16.53
C ALA A 92 23.20 -35.39 16.93
N ALA A 93 21.92 -35.71 17.10
CA ALA A 93 21.45 -37.06 17.38
C ALA A 93 21.42 -37.96 16.12
N GLY A 94 21.15 -37.37 14.95
CA GLY A 94 21.14 -38.05 13.66
C GLY A 94 22.53 -38.48 13.17
N GLU A 95 23.58 -37.74 13.52
CA GLU A 95 24.98 -38.11 13.26
C GLU A 95 25.51 -39.23 14.19
N GLY A 96 24.75 -39.58 15.25
CA GLY A 96 25.13 -40.56 16.26
C GLY A 96 24.54 -41.97 16.10
N ALA A 97 23.79 -42.27 15.02
CA ALA A 97 23.25 -43.61 14.81
C ALA A 97 24.36 -44.60 14.38
N PRO A 98 24.72 -45.62 15.19
CA PRO A 98 25.70 -46.62 14.80
C PRO A 98 25.16 -47.48 13.65
N SER A 99 26.04 -47.77 12.69
CA SER A 99 25.82 -48.65 11.54
C SER A 99 25.53 -50.10 11.91
#